data_AF-A0A1F5BEV3-F1
#
_entry.id   AF-A0A1F5BEV3-F1
#
_cell.length_a   1.000
_cell.length_b   1.000
_cell.length_c   1.000
_cell.angle_alpha   90.00
_cell.angle_beta   90.00
_cell.angle_gamma   90.00
#
_symmetry.space_group_name_H-M   'P 1'
#
loop_
_entity.id
_entity.type
_entity.pdbx_description
1 polymer ?
#
loop_
_entity_poly.entity_id
_entity_poly.type
_entity_poly.pdbx_seq_one_letter_code
_entity_poly.pdbx_strand_id
1 'polypeptide(L)' 'MPVISIRLPDNIFRRLNSLARKTRRTKTSFIREMIEEKLCDYEDAYTALERLNDKNARYLTTAELEKKLGL' A
#
# COMPACT_ATOMS: atom_id res chain seq x y z
N MET A 1 -0.48 -18.58 14.15
CA MET A 1 -0.27 -17.70 12.99
C MET A 1 -1.55 -17.69 12.17
N PRO A 2 -2.12 -16.51 11.84
CA PRO A 2 -3.30 -16.42 10.99
C PRO A 2 -2.96 -16.81 9.54
N VAL A 3 -3.90 -17.43 8.84
CA VAL A 3 -3.75 -17.87 7.45
C VAL A 3 -4.82 -17.20 6.61
N ILE A 4 -4.41 -16.58 5.50
CA ILE A 4 -5.31 -15.97 4.52
C ILE A 4 -5.24 -16.81 3.25
N SER A 5 -6.41 -17.23 2.76
CA SER A 5 -6.55 -17.91 1.47
C SER A 5 -7.09 -16.91 0.45
N ILE A 6 -6.40 -16.77 -0.67
CA ILE A 6 -6.78 -15.86 -1.76
C ILE A 6 -6.92 -16.64 -3.07
N ARG A 7 -7.95 -16.31 -3.86
CA ARG A 7 -8.09 -16.83 -5.23
C ARG A 7 -7.37 -15.87 -6.18
N LEU A 8 -6.38 -16.38 -6.90
CA LEU A 8 -5.64 -15.61 -7.89
C LEU A 8 -6.12 -15.95 -9.31
N PRO A 9 -6.23 -14.97 -10.21
CA PRO A 9 -6.37 -15.23 -11.64
C PRO A 9 -5.20 -16.07 -12.18
N ASP A 10 -5.47 -16.95 -13.14
CA ASP A 10 -4.49 -17.91 -13.66
C ASP A 10 -3.23 -17.25 -14.23
N ASN A 11 -3.38 -16.10 -14.89
CA ASN A 11 -2.26 -15.34 -15.45
C ASN A 11 -1.28 -14.86 -14.35
N ILE A 12 -1.81 -14.33 -13.25
CA ILE A 12 -1.01 -13.88 -12.10
C ILE A 12 -0.35 -15.07 -11.42
N PHE A 13 -1.09 -16.16 -11.20
CA PHE A 13 -0.53 -17.37 -10.60
C PHE A 13 0.65 -17.93 -11.41
N ARG A 14 0.52 -17.99 -12.75
CA ARG A 14 1.61 -18.42 -13.65
C ARG A 14 2.84 -17.51 -13.56
N ARG A 15 2.65 -16.19 -13.58
CA ARG A 15 3.74 -15.21 -13.44
C ARG A 15 4.46 -15.35 -12.10
N LEU A 16 3.70 -15.45 -11.00
CA LEU A 16 4.23 -15.63 -9.65
C LEU A 16 5.00 -16.95 -9.53
N ASN A 17 4.48 -18.03 -10.13
CA ASN A 17 5.15 -19.32 -10.15
C ASN A 17 6.47 -19.27 -10.91
N SER A 18 6.51 -18.60 -12.07
CA SER A 18 7.76 -18.41 -12.82
C SER A 18 8.78 -17.57 -12.05
N LEU A 19 8.33 -16.50 -11.38
CA LEU A 19 9.22 -15.62 -10.60
C LEU A 19 9.83 -16.38 -9.41
N ALA A 20 9.01 -17.13 -8.68
CA ALA A 20 9.45 -17.99 -7.58
C ALA A 20 10.51 -19.02 -8.02
N ARG A 21 10.28 -19.69 -9.15
CA ARG A 21 11.24 -20.67 -9.70
C ARG A 21 12.57 -20.03 -10.09
N LYS A 22 12.54 -18.86 -10.75
CA LYS A 22 13.74 -18.15 -11.21
C LYS A 22 14.60 -17.66 -10.05
N THR A 23 13.97 -17.21 -8.97
CA THR A 23 14.66 -16.63 -7.80
C THR A 23 14.97 -17.64 -6.70
N ARG A 24 14.55 -18.91 -6.86
CA ARG A 24 14.62 -19.96 -5.83
C ARG A 24 13.94 -19.57 -4.50
N ARG A 25 12.93 -18.71 -4.55
CA ARG A 25 12.10 -18.28 -3.40
C ARG A 25 10.71 -18.90 -3.48
N THR A 26 10.00 -18.94 -2.36
CA THR A 26 8.60 -19.44 -2.33
C THR A 26 7.62 -18.36 -2.77
N LYS A 27 6.47 -18.77 -3.31
CA LYS A 27 5.39 -17.83 -3.72
C LYS A 27 4.89 -17.03 -2.52
N THR A 28 4.75 -17.70 -1.37
CA THR A 28 4.34 -17.09 -0.10
C THR A 28 5.31 -16.00 0.36
N SER A 29 6.63 -16.17 0.14
CA SER A 29 7.60 -15.12 0.47
C SER A 29 7.35 -13.85 -0.33
N PHE A 30 7.09 -13.97 -1.64
CA PHE A 30 6.78 -12.80 -2.47
C PHE A 30 5.45 -12.16 -2.09
N ILE A 31 4.41 -12.96 -1.84
CA ILE A 31 3.10 -12.42 -1.44
C ILE A 31 3.23 -11.67 -0.11
N ARG A 32 3.98 -12.20 0.86
CA ARG A 32 4.21 -11.52 2.14
C ARG A 32 4.91 -10.17 1.93
N GLU A 33 6.03 -10.16 1.22
CA GLU A 33 6.81 -8.95 0.95
C GLU A 33 5.98 -7.89 0.22
N MET A 34 5.23 -8.29 -0.81
CA MET A 34 4.34 -7.39 -1.53
C MET A 34 3.23 -6.81 -0.65
N ILE A 35 2.68 -7.59 0.29
CA ILE A 35 1.68 -7.10 1.24
C ILE A 35 2.33 -6.11 2.20
N GLU A 36 3.48 -6.44 2.78
CA GLU A 36 4.20 -5.57 3.71
C GLU A 36 4.56 -4.22 3.07
N GLU A 37 5.09 -4.22 1.85
CA GLU A 37 5.42 -2.99 1.12
C GLU A 37 4.18 -2.18 0.75
N LYS A 38 3.11 -2.83 0.28
CA LYS A 38 1.92 -2.12 -0.20
C LYS A 38 0.98 -1.68 0.93
N LEU A 39 1.03 -2.34 2.09
CA LEU A 39 0.14 -2.02 3.19
C LEU A 39 0.36 -0.58 3.66
N CYS A 40 1.61 -0.16 3.84
CA CYS A 40 1.94 1.21 4.21
C CYS A 40 1.43 2.23 3.18
N ASP A 41 1.63 1.98 1.88
CA ASP A 41 1.12 2.86 0.81
C ASP A 41 -0.41 3.01 0.89
N TYR A 42 -1.13 1.91 1.16
CA TYR A 42 -2.58 1.95 1.29
C TYR A 42 -3.02 2.69 2.55
N GLU A 43 -2.38 2.46 3.70
CA GLU A 43 -2.69 3.15 4.95
C GLU A 43 -2.53 4.67 4.80
N ASP A 44 -1.44 5.12 4.18
CA ASP A 44 -1.20 6.54 3.89
C ASP A 44 -2.24 7.11 2.92
N ALA A 45 -2.52 6.38 1.83
CA ALA A 45 -3.51 6.82 0.84
C ALA A 45 -4.92 6.92 1.43
N TYR A 46 -5.35 5.95 2.23
CA TYR A 46 -6.65 5.99 2.89
C TYR A 46 -6.72 7.10 3.94
N THR A 47 -5.65 7.33 4.70
CA THR A 47 -5.57 8.46 5.65
C THR A 47 -5.69 9.80 4.93
N ALA A 48 -5.01 9.97 3.80
CA ALA A 48 -5.12 11.18 2.99
C ALA A 48 -6.54 11.36 2.42
N LEU A 49 -7.14 10.29 1.93
CA LEU A 49 -8.50 10.31 1.38
C LEU A 49 -9.56 10.60 2.44
N GLU A 50 -9.40 10.07 3.65
CA GLU A 50 -10.25 10.38 4.80
C GLU A 50 -10.18 11.89 5.13
N ARG A 51 -8.97 12.44 5.24
CA ARG A 51 -8.77 13.89 5.49
C ARG A 51 -9.34 14.76 4.37
N LEU A 52 -9.24 14.30 3.12
CA LEU A 52 -9.80 15.03 1.97
C LEU A 52 -11.33 15.04 1.99
N ASN A 53 -11.94 13.93 2.41
CA ASN A 53 -13.40 13.78 2.45
C ASN A 53 -14.05 14.37 3.70
N ASP A 54 -13.26 14.81 4.68
CA ASP A 54 -13.77 15.53 5.84
C ASP A 54 -14.36 16.89 5.42
N LYS A 55 -15.67 17.01 5.56
CA LYS A 55 -16.44 18.21 5.16
C LYS A 55 -16.07 19.45 5.98
N ASN A 56 -15.45 19.27 7.15
CA ASN A 56 -14.99 20.35 8.02
C ASN A 56 -13.47 20.59 7.91
N ALA A 57 -12.81 19.97 6.93
CA ALA A 57 -11.38 20.13 6.74
C ALA A 57 -11.02 21.60 6.47
N ARG A 58 -10.14 22.14 7.31
CA ARG A 58 -9.54 23.46 7.08
C ARG A 58 -8.36 23.31 6.12
N TYR A 59 -8.55 23.78 4.90
CA TYR A 59 -7.45 23.92 3.94
C TYR A 59 -6.62 25.16 4.28
N LEU A 60 -5.29 25.03 4.24
CA LEU A 60 -4.36 26.13 4.41
C LEU A 60 -3.78 26.49 3.05
N THR A 61 -3.64 27.78 2.79
CA THR A 61 -2.82 28.26 1.68
C THR A 61 -1.34 28.00 1.95
N THR A 62 -0.50 28.02 0.91
CA THR A 62 0.95 27.83 1.05
C THR A 62 1.55 28.80 2.08
N ALA A 63 1.18 30.08 2.02
CA ALA A 63 1.67 31.11 2.95
C ALA A 63 1.23 30.86 4.41
N GLU A 64 0.01 30.36 4.63
CA GLU A 64 -0.45 29.99 5.98
C GLU A 64 0.26 28.75 6.52
N LEU A 65 0.57 27.79 5.64
CA LEU A 65 1.29 26.57 5.99
C LEU A 65 2.75 26.87 6.36
N GLU A 66 3.45 27.68 5.56
CA GLU A 66 4.84 28.12 5.81
C GLU A 66 4.93 28.84 7.16
N LYS A 67 4.04 29.81 7.41
CA LYS A 67 3.95 30.51 8.69
C LYS A 67 3.69 29.59 9.87
N LYS A 68 2.88 28.53 9.69
CA LYS A 68 2.56 27.56 10.75
C LYS A 68 3.72 26.59 11.04
N LEU A 69 4.49 26.22 10.01
CA LEU A 69 5.64 25.32 10.12
C LEU A 69 6.94 26.04 10.49
N GLY A 70 6.95 27.38 10.48
CA GLY A 70 8.14 28.18 10.75
C GLY A 70 9.16 28.11 9.60
N LEU A 71 8.67 27.88 8.39
CA LEU A 71 9.44 27.86 7.14
C LEU A 71 9.37 29.22 6.44
#